data_AF-A0A2D8D1T0-F1
#
_entry.id   AF-A0A2D8D1T0-F1
#
_cell.length_a   1.000
_cell.length_b   1.000
_cell.length_c   1.000
_cell.angle_alpha   90.00
_cell.angle_beta   90.00
_cell.angle_gamma   90.00
#
_symmetry.space_group_name_H-M   'P 1'
#
loop_
_entity.id
_entity.type
_entity.pdbx_description
1 polymer ?
#
loop_
_entity_poly.entity_id
_entity_poly.type
_entity_poly.pdbx_seq_one_letter_code
_entity_poly.pdbx_strand_id
1 'polypeptide(L)'
;MTDFRPQGYPAISPYAVLDDPEASLSFVEQAFGGTRLTVMQDDDGRIRHAAIRIGETVLMMGQSSAEWPATDLHLHFYMPDVDDIWRRALSLGATRVQEPMRRGDDYRGGFRDPGGITWWIACMGAPDTKDID
;
A
#
# COMPACT_ATOMS: atom_id res chain seq x y z
N MET A 1 13.22 29.02 -9.73
CA MET A 1 13.60 27.61 -10.00
C MET A 1 12.40 26.94 -10.61
N THR A 2 12.51 26.45 -11.83
CA THR A 2 11.50 25.53 -12.39
C THR A 2 11.50 24.28 -11.54
N ASP A 3 10.31 23.85 -11.12
CA ASP A 3 10.15 22.64 -10.34
C ASP A 3 10.61 21.44 -11.20
N PHE A 4 11.57 20.66 -10.71
CA PHE A 4 12.15 19.54 -11.47
C PHE A 4 11.24 18.30 -11.47
N ARG A 5 10.07 18.42 -10.84
CA ARG A 5 9.08 17.36 -10.63
C ARG A 5 7.68 17.92 -10.84
N PRO A 6 6.70 17.08 -11.18
CA PRO A 6 5.31 17.49 -11.11
C PRO A 6 4.92 17.92 -9.70
N GLN A 7 4.08 18.95 -9.60
CA GLN A 7 3.54 19.40 -8.33
C GLN A 7 2.82 18.25 -7.60
N GLY A 8 3.12 18.05 -6.32
CA GLY A 8 2.49 17.01 -5.50
C GLY A 8 2.98 15.58 -5.74
N TYR A 9 4.16 15.41 -6.36
CA TYR A 9 4.87 14.13 -6.42
C TYR A 9 5.99 14.06 -5.38
N PRO A 10 6.32 12.88 -4.83
CA PRO A 10 7.52 12.67 -4.01
C PRO A 10 8.76 12.56 -4.90
N ALA A 11 9.95 12.75 -4.33
CA ALA A 11 11.19 12.80 -5.12
C ALA A 11 11.59 11.39 -5.58
N ILE A 12 11.12 10.41 -4.82
CA ILE A 12 11.24 8.98 -5.08
C ILE A 12 9.85 8.41 -4.86
N SER A 13 9.39 7.60 -5.80
CA SER A 13 8.16 6.82 -5.67
C SER A 13 8.54 5.34 -5.78
N PRO A 14 8.07 4.47 -4.89
CA PRO A 14 8.20 3.04 -5.09
C PRO A 14 7.48 2.62 -6.38
N TYR A 15 8.03 1.60 -7.06
CA TYR A 15 7.42 0.99 -8.23
C TYR A 15 7.23 -0.51 -7.98
N ALA A 16 5.99 -0.98 -8.00
CA ALA A 16 5.66 -2.39 -7.83
C ALA A 16 5.47 -3.06 -9.21
N VAL A 17 6.12 -4.20 -9.42
CA VAL A 17 5.83 -5.06 -10.57
C VAL A 17 5.01 -6.23 -10.03
N LEU A 18 3.75 -6.32 -10.44
CA LEU A 18 2.75 -7.22 -9.86
C LEU A 18 2.11 -8.08 -10.94
N ASP A 19 1.69 -9.29 -10.59
CA ASP A 19 0.93 -10.13 -11.53
C ASP A 19 -0.47 -9.53 -11.80
N ASP A 20 -1.08 -8.94 -10.76
CA ASP A 20 -2.36 -8.23 -10.83
C ASP A 20 -2.27 -6.85 -10.15
N PRO A 21 -1.79 -5.81 -10.85
CA PRO A 21 -1.74 -4.45 -10.31
C PRO A 21 -3.13 -3.85 -10.08
N GLU A 22 -4.18 -4.29 -10.80
CA GLU A 22 -5.54 -3.77 -10.60
C GLU A 22 -6.08 -4.17 -9.22
N ALA A 23 -5.77 -5.39 -8.78
CA ALA A 23 -6.11 -5.86 -7.44
C ALA A 23 -5.47 -4.96 -6.35
N SER A 24 -4.20 -4.58 -6.49
CA SER A 24 -3.55 -3.64 -5.56
C SER A 24 -4.11 -2.21 -5.68
N LEU A 25 -4.44 -1.71 -6.87
CA LEU A 25 -5.07 -0.39 -7.02
C LEU A 25 -6.41 -0.33 -6.26
N SER A 26 -7.29 -1.29 -6.52
CA SER A 26 -8.60 -1.40 -5.89
C SER A 26 -8.48 -1.58 -4.38
N PHE A 27 -7.52 -2.40 -3.93
CA PHE A 27 -7.24 -2.58 -2.52
C PHE A 27 -6.81 -1.27 -1.86
N VAL A 28 -5.88 -0.52 -2.46
CA VAL A 28 -5.38 0.75 -1.91
C VAL A 28 -6.49 1.81 -1.83
N GLU A 29 -7.37 1.88 -2.83
CA GLU A 29 -8.55 2.77 -2.79
C GLU A 29 -9.46 2.44 -1.61
N GLN A 30 -9.79 1.16 -1.43
CA GLN A 30 -10.76 0.73 -0.42
C GLN A 30 -10.17 0.69 1.00
N ALA A 31 -8.93 0.21 1.15
CA ALA A 31 -8.28 0.07 2.44
C ALA A 31 -7.79 1.43 2.97
N PHE A 32 -7.09 2.19 2.13
CA PHE A 32 -6.36 3.39 2.54
C PHE A 32 -6.95 4.70 2.04
N GLY A 33 -8.04 4.67 1.25
CA GLY A 33 -8.61 5.87 0.65
C GLY A 33 -7.71 6.47 -0.42
N GLY A 34 -6.87 5.65 -1.08
CA GLY A 34 -5.99 6.13 -2.14
C GLY A 34 -6.75 6.68 -3.33
N THR A 35 -6.11 7.58 -4.09
CA THR A 35 -6.68 8.18 -5.31
C THR A 35 -5.84 7.83 -6.52
N ARG A 36 -6.41 7.11 -7.49
CA ARG A 36 -5.75 6.83 -8.78
C ARG A 36 -5.39 8.16 -9.46
N LEU A 37 -4.17 8.24 -9.97
CA LEU A 37 -3.65 9.40 -10.70
C LEU A 37 -3.57 9.10 -12.20
N THR A 38 -3.05 7.93 -12.55
CA THR A 38 -2.95 7.48 -13.93
C THR A 38 -3.13 5.97 -13.97
N VAL A 39 -3.76 5.49 -15.03
CA VAL A 39 -3.84 4.06 -15.38
C VAL A 39 -3.67 3.99 -16.89
N MET A 40 -2.59 3.36 -17.33
CA MET A 40 -2.24 3.18 -18.74
C MET A 40 -2.24 1.68 -19.03
N GLN A 41 -3.12 1.28 -19.94
CA GLN A 41 -3.25 -0.11 -20.38
C GLN A 41 -2.62 -0.29 -21.77
N ASP A 42 -2.18 -1.52 -22.06
CA ASP A 42 -1.91 -1.94 -23.43
C ASP A 42 -3.19 -2.38 -24.17
N ASP A 43 -3.04 -2.80 -25.43
CA ASP A 43 -4.15 -3.22 -26.29
C ASP A 43 -4.88 -4.47 -25.77
N ASP A 44 -4.21 -5.27 -24.92
CA ASP A 44 -4.77 -6.45 -24.25
C ASP A 44 -5.43 -6.11 -22.90
N GLY A 45 -5.46 -4.83 -22.52
CA GLY A 45 -6.04 -4.34 -21.27
C GLY A 45 -5.15 -4.53 -20.04
N ARG A 46 -3.91 -4.98 -20.19
CA ARG A 46 -2.96 -5.14 -19.08
C ARG A 46 -2.44 -3.78 -18.65
N ILE A 47 -2.26 -3.57 -17.35
CA ILE A 47 -1.77 -2.29 -16.84
C ILE A 47 -0.26 -2.22 -17.08
N ARG A 48 0.17 -1.41 -18.06
CA ARG A 48 1.59 -1.13 -18.28
C ARG A 48 2.16 -0.21 -17.21
N HIS A 49 1.36 0.78 -16.81
CA HIS A 49 1.75 1.76 -15.80
C HIS A 49 0.52 2.32 -15.10
N ALA A 50 0.54 2.33 -13.78
CA ALA A 50 -0.43 3.05 -12.98
C ALA A 50 0.26 3.77 -11.83
N ALA A 51 -0.38 4.83 -11.35
CA ALA A 51 0.03 5.53 -10.15
C ALA A 51 -1.18 5.82 -9.26
N ILE A 52 -1.02 5.62 -7.97
CA ILE A 52 -2.03 5.90 -6.94
C ILE A 52 -1.42 6.73 -5.83
N ARG A 53 -2.11 7.79 -5.41
CA ARG A 53 -1.70 8.65 -4.30
C ARG A 53 -2.27 8.16 -2.99
N ILE A 54 -1.43 8.12 -1.96
CA ILE A 54 -1.80 7.84 -0.58
C ILE A 54 -1.11 8.88 0.30
N GLY A 55 -1.89 9.82 0.86
CA GLY A 55 -1.32 10.99 1.55
C GLY A 55 -0.36 11.77 0.64
N GLU A 56 0.89 11.91 1.07
CA GLU A 56 1.96 12.59 0.34
C GLU A 56 2.78 11.67 -0.59
N THR A 57 2.51 10.36 -0.55
CA THR A 57 3.22 9.35 -1.34
C THR A 57 2.48 9.04 -2.63
N VAL A 58 3.24 8.78 -3.69
CA VAL A 58 2.73 8.16 -4.92
C VAL A 58 3.35 6.78 -5.02
N LEU A 59 2.50 5.75 -5.07
CA LEU A 59 2.90 4.38 -5.40
C LEU A 59 2.66 4.17 -6.89
N MET A 60 3.71 3.78 -7.61
CA MET A 60 3.62 3.39 -9.01
C MET A 60 3.59 1.87 -9.14
N MET A 61 2.94 1.37 -10.18
CA MET A 61 2.88 -0.07 -10.43
C MET A 61 2.71 -0.40 -11.91
N GLY A 62 3.11 -1.61 -12.27
CA GLY A 62 2.93 -2.17 -13.61
C GLY A 62 2.79 -3.69 -13.54
N GLN A 63 2.20 -4.25 -14.58
CA GLN A 63 1.95 -5.68 -14.66
C GLN A 63 3.23 -6.43 -15.04
N SER A 64 3.43 -7.60 -14.42
CA SER A 64 4.58 -8.45 -14.67
C SER A 64 4.62 -8.97 -16.11
N SER A 65 5.81 -9.35 -16.56
CA SER A 65 6.09 -9.97 -17.84
C SER A 65 7.33 -10.87 -17.75
N ALA A 66 7.69 -11.56 -18.83
CA ALA A 66 8.92 -12.34 -18.88
C ALA A 66 10.18 -11.47 -18.72
N GLU A 67 10.16 -10.22 -19.20
CA GLU A 67 11.27 -9.27 -19.05
C GLU A 67 11.28 -8.62 -17.66
N TRP A 68 10.09 -8.41 -17.09
CA TRP A 68 9.88 -7.75 -15.80
C TRP A 68 9.06 -8.66 -14.89
N PRO A 69 9.67 -9.65 -14.22
CA PRO A 69 8.95 -10.57 -13.35
C PRO A 69 8.40 -9.84 -12.12
N ALA A 70 7.32 -10.37 -11.55
CA ALA A 70 6.75 -9.83 -10.32
C ALA A 70 7.79 -9.88 -9.18
N THR A 71 7.78 -8.84 -8.35
CA THR A 71 8.72 -8.70 -7.23
C THR A 71 7.99 -8.70 -5.89
N ASP A 72 8.66 -9.24 -4.87
CA ASP A 72 8.15 -9.17 -3.51
C ASP A 72 8.42 -7.79 -2.91
N LEU A 73 7.39 -6.95 -2.85
CA LEU A 73 7.49 -5.58 -2.34
C LEU A 73 6.93 -5.49 -0.92
N HIS A 74 7.74 -4.92 -0.02
CA HIS A 74 7.32 -4.58 1.33
C HIS A 74 7.29 -3.06 1.50
N LEU A 75 6.19 -2.52 1.99
CA LEU A 75 6.02 -1.09 2.26
C LEU A 75 5.68 -0.88 3.73
N HIS A 76 6.40 0.03 4.38
CA HIS A 76 6.06 0.48 5.73
C HIS A 76 5.19 1.73 5.65
N PHE A 77 4.09 1.76 6.40
CA PHE A 77 3.10 2.83 6.34
C PHE A 77 2.63 3.23 7.73
N TYR A 78 2.98 4.47 8.13
CA TYR A 78 2.44 5.07 9.34
C TYR A 78 1.03 5.62 9.13
N MET A 79 0.11 5.29 10.03
CA MET A 79 -1.31 5.68 9.99
C MET A 79 -1.91 5.71 11.40
N PRO A 80 -2.96 6.50 11.66
CA PRO A 80 -3.50 6.64 13.01
C PRO A 80 -4.14 5.36 13.57
N ASP A 81 -4.86 4.58 12.74
CA ASP A 81 -5.77 3.53 13.22
C ASP A 81 -5.39 2.13 12.71
N VAL A 82 -4.36 1.52 13.32
CA VAL A 82 -3.80 0.22 12.89
C VAL A 82 -4.83 -0.91 12.91
N ASP A 83 -5.64 -1.02 13.97
CA ASP A 83 -6.62 -2.11 14.12
C ASP A 83 -7.76 -2.04 13.10
N ASP A 84 -8.28 -0.85 12.85
CA ASP A 84 -9.36 -0.64 11.88
C ASP A 84 -8.89 -0.96 10.47
N ILE A 85 -7.69 -0.49 10.10
CA ILE A 85 -7.12 -0.76 8.79
C ILE A 85 -6.77 -2.24 8.64
N TRP A 86 -6.22 -2.87 9.67
CA TRP A 86 -5.91 -4.30 9.63
C TRP A 86 -7.18 -5.15 9.43
N ARG A 87 -8.25 -4.88 10.20
CA ARG A 87 -9.54 -5.57 10.02
C ARG A 87 -10.15 -5.32 8.64
N ARG A 88 -10.11 -4.07 8.17
CA ARG A 88 -10.60 -3.69 6.83
C ARG A 88 -9.83 -4.42 5.75
N ALA A 89 -8.49 -4.44 5.83
CA ALA A 89 -7.64 -5.14 4.87
C ALA A 89 -8.03 -6.62 4.74
N LEU A 90 -8.21 -7.32 5.87
CA LEU A 90 -8.63 -8.72 5.84
C LEU A 90 -10.02 -8.91 5.22
N SER A 91 -10.96 -7.99 5.48
CA SER A 91 -12.29 -8.04 4.84
C SER A 91 -12.26 -7.83 3.32
N LEU A 92 -11.19 -7.19 2.81
CA LEU A 92 -10.93 -6.97 1.39
C LEU A 92 -10.10 -8.11 0.75
N GLY A 93 -9.91 -9.22 1.46
CA GLY A 93 -9.19 -10.39 0.96
C GLY A 93 -7.67 -10.35 1.16
N ALA A 94 -7.14 -9.42 1.96
CA ALA A 94 -5.73 -9.47 2.33
C ALA A 94 -5.42 -10.73 3.17
N THR A 95 -4.22 -11.27 2.98
CA THR A 95 -3.71 -12.38 3.79
C THR A 95 -2.99 -11.85 5.02
N ARG A 96 -3.31 -12.39 6.20
CA ARG A 96 -2.63 -12.05 7.46
C ARG A 96 -1.13 -12.38 7.39
N VAL A 97 -0.28 -11.41 7.68
CA VAL A 97 1.17 -11.61 7.88
C VAL A 97 1.51 -11.53 9.37
N GLN A 98 1.04 -10.48 10.06
CA GLN A 98 1.22 -10.29 11.50
C GLN A 98 0.01 -9.57 12.10
N GLU A 99 -0.51 -10.08 13.22
CA GLU A 99 -1.55 -9.38 13.98
C GLU A 99 -0.98 -8.09 14.61
N PRO A 100 -1.79 -7.02 14.71
CA PRO A 100 -1.39 -5.81 15.39
C PRO A 100 -0.96 -6.08 16.83
N MET A 101 0.23 -5.59 17.19
CA MET A 101 0.78 -5.76 18.52
C MET A 101 1.79 -4.67 18.83
N ARG A 102 1.94 -4.37 20.13
CA ARG A 102 2.96 -3.42 20.60
C ARG A 102 4.36 -4.03 20.51
N ARG A 103 5.32 -3.23 20.06
CA ARG A 103 6.75 -3.59 19.99
C ARG A 103 7.63 -2.38 20.27
N GLY A 104 8.03 -2.21 21.53
CA GLY A 104 8.72 -1.00 21.95
C GLY A 104 7.76 0.19 21.88
N ASP A 105 8.14 1.22 21.13
CA ASP A 105 7.42 2.50 21.08
C ASP A 105 6.30 2.55 20.04
N ASP A 106 6.22 1.54 19.15
CA ASP A 106 5.19 1.45 18.13
C ASP A 106 4.17 0.34 18.40
N TYR A 107 2.99 0.54 17.81
CA TYR A 107 1.96 -0.48 17.65
C TYR A 107 1.85 -0.79 16.17
N ARG A 108 2.05 -2.06 15.80
CA ARG A 108 2.24 -2.44 14.39
C ARG A 108 1.73 -3.84 14.05
N GLY A 109 1.35 -4.00 12.79
CA GLY A 109 0.91 -5.26 12.21
C GLY A 109 1.27 -5.34 10.73
N GLY A 110 0.87 -6.43 10.07
CA GLY A 110 1.13 -6.59 8.65
C GLY A 110 0.15 -7.53 7.95
N PHE A 111 -0.04 -7.27 6.66
CA PHE A 111 -0.85 -8.10 5.78
C PHE A 111 -0.32 -8.01 4.34
N ARG A 112 -0.60 -9.02 3.52
CA ARG A 112 -0.33 -9.01 2.08
C ARG A 112 -1.62 -8.75 1.33
N ASP A 113 -1.65 -7.72 0.49
CA ASP A 113 -2.83 -7.41 -0.32
C ASP A 113 -3.03 -8.43 -1.45
N PRO A 114 -4.21 -8.44 -2.11
CA PRO A 114 -4.49 -9.39 -3.18
C PRO A 114 -3.60 -9.26 -4.42
N GLY A 115 -3.01 -8.09 -4.69
CA GLY A 115 -2.08 -7.90 -5.81
C GLY A 115 -0.64 -8.30 -5.48
N GLY A 116 -0.34 -8.56 -4.21
CA GLY A 116 0.92 -9.14 -3.74
C GLY A 116 1.83 -8.18 -2.97
N ILE A 117 1.41 -6.95 -2.66
CA ILE A 117 2.21 -6.04 -1.83
C ILE A 117 2.05 -6.42 -0.36
N THR A 118 3.17 -6.55 0.36
CA THR A 118 3.15 -6.69 1.82
C THR A 118 3.19 -5.32 2.49
N TRP A 119 2.17 -5.01 3.26
CA TRP A 119 2.01 -3.76 3.99
C TRP A 119 2.35 -3.97 5.46
N TRP A 120 3.28 -3.18 5.98
CA TRP A 120 3.62 -3.08 7.39
C TRP A 120 3.05 -1.77 7.92
N ILE A 121 1.94 -1.86 8.65
CA ILE A 121 1.25 -0.69 9.18
C ILE A 121 1.66 -0.44 10.62
N ALA A 122 1.87 0.82 10.97
CA ALA A 122 2.28 1.20 12.31
C ALA A 122 1.69 2.54 12.74
N CYS A 123 1.57 2.74 14.05
CA CYS A 123 1.37 4.06 14.65
C CYS A 123 2.31 4.24 15.84
N MET A 124 2.74 5.48 16.06
CA MET A 124 3.52 5.82 17.24
C MET A 124 2.57 5.91 18.45
N GLY A 125 2.94 5.27 19.56
CA GLY A 125 2.29 5.55 20.84
C GLY A 125 0.77 5.31 20.87
N ALA A 126 0.26 4.22 20.28
CA ALA A 126 -1.14 3.79 20.49
C ALA A 126 -1.51 3.92 21.98
N PRO A 127 -2.74 4.30 22.34
CA PRO A 127 -3.09 4.45 23.74
C PRO A 127 -2.79 3.15 24.48
N ASP A 128 -2.19 3.26 25.67
CA ASP A 128 -2.26 2.18 26.64
C ASP A 128 -3.74 1.86 26.79
N THR A 129 -4.19 0.72 26.25
CA THR A 129 -5.41 0.08 26.75
C THR A 129 -5.05 -0.39 28.15
N LYS A 130 -5.04 0.54 29.10
CA LYS A 130 -5.14 0.23 30.52
C LYS A 130 -6.42 -0.59 30.69
N ASP A 131 -6.27 -1.70 31.39
CA ASP A 131 -7.28 -2.27 32.27
C ASP A 131 -8.69 -2.29 31.67
N ILE A 132 -9.00 -3.37 30.96
CA ILE A 132 -10.38 -3.84 30.90
C ILE A 132 -10.67 -4.39 32.30
N ASP A 133 -11.43 -3.62 33.09
CA ASP A 133 -12.08 -4.06 34.33
C ASP A 133 -12.86 -5.39 34.15
#